data_AF-A0A496MSF0-F1
#
_entry.id   AF-A0A496MSF0-F1
#
_cell.length_a   1.000
_cell.length_b   1.000
_cell.length_c   1.000
_cell.angle_alpha   90.00
_cell.angle_beta   90.00
_cell.angle_gamma   90.00
#
_symmetry.space_group_name_H-M   'P 1'
#
loop_
_entity.id
_entity.type
_entity.pdbx_description
1 polymer ?
#
loop_
_entity_poly.entity_id
_entity_poly.type
_entity_poly.pdbx_seq_one_letter_code
_entity_poly.pdbx_strand_id
1 'polypeptide(L)'
;MPAAGYAGKPPPWPLPTGATRERALWKKIWRFPQAVAWADEEWRWLTIAHYVRWAVRSEAPGATPSMMTQVLRLADSIGLTPAGLLLNGWAIPAADGAATESAAPPPQQSNPPRRRLRAVKDDDDDPAN
;
A
#
# COMPACT_ATOMS: atom_id res chain seq x y z
N MET A 1 -1.78 6.17 15.61
CA MET A 1 -0.55 6.98 15.44
C MET A 1 -0.89 8.46 15.58
N PRO A 2 -0.02 9.34 16.09
CA PRO A 2 -0.34 10.75 16.29
C PRO A 2 -0.63 11.49 14.98
N ALA A 3 -1.75 12.22 14.91
CA ALA A 3 -2.12 13.00 13.73
C ALA A 3 -1.10 14.11 13.40
N ALA A 4 -0.43 14.64 14.43
CA ALA A 4 0.61 15.67 14.31
C ALA A 4 1.90 15.18 13.60
N GLY A 5 2.06 13.87 13.41
CA GLY A 5 3.23 13.29 12.76
C GLY A 5 4.38 12.93 13.70
N TYR A 6 5.51 12.52 13.11
CA TYR A 6 6.73 12.18 13.85
C TYR A 6 7.55 13.44 14.20
N ALA A 7 7.77 13.64 15.50
CA ALA A 7 8.53 14.77 16.03
C ALA A 7 10.05 14.55 16.01
N GLY A 8 10.51 13.31 15.90
CA GLY A 8 11.94 12.98 15.96
C GLY A 8 12.74 13.44 14.73
N LYS A 9 14.05 13.16 14.79
CA LYS A 9 14.95 13.44 13.67
C LYS A 9 14.85 12.30 12.64
N PRO A 10 14.71 12.60 11.33
CA PRO A 10 14.83 11.60 10.30
C PRO A 10 16.19 10.90 10.38
N PRO A 11 16.26 9.56 10.24
CA PRO A 11 17.53 8.85 10.17
C PRO A 11 18.35 9.30 8.95
N PRO A 12 19.67 9.03 8.96
CA PRO A 12 20.50 9.28 7.79
C PRO A 12 19.97 8.53 6.57
N TRP A 13 20.19 9.11 5.40
CA TRP A 13 19.80 8.48 4.14
C TRP A 13 20.55 7.14 3.96
N PRO A 14 19.85 6.00 3.82
CA PRO A 14 20.47 4.68 3.93
C PRO A 14 21.06 4.16 2.61
N LEU A 15 20.76 4.77 1.46
CA LEU A 15 21.29 4.34 0.17
C LEU A 15 22.66 5.01 -0.12
N PRO A 16 23.61 4.34 -0.81
CA PRO A 16 24.97 4.87 -1.01
C PRO A 16 25.03 6.25 -1.66
N THR A 17 24.12 6.54 -2.59
CA THR A 17 23.94 7.84 -3.22
C THR A 17 22.53 8.36 -2.98
N GLY A 18 22.37 9.68 -2.95
CA GLY A 18 21.07 10.34 -2.77
C GLY A 18 20.99 11.66 -3.55
N ALA A 19 20.07 11.79 -4.50
CA ALA A 19 19.86 13.07 -5.18
C ALA A 19 19.27 14.11 -4.20
N THR A 20 19.45 15.41 -4.47
CA THR A 20 18.87 16.49 -3.64
C THR A 20 17.37 16.32 -3.44
N ARG A 21 16.66 15.93 -4.50
CA ARG A 21 15.22 15.67 -4.49
C ARG A 21 14.85 14.46 -3.61
N GLU A 22 15.63 13.37 -3.67
CA GLU A 22 15.44 12.19 -2.79
C GLU A 22 15.61 12.57 -1.32
N ARG A 23 16.66 13.32 -0.96
CA ARG A 23 16.91 13.75 0.42
C ARG A 23 15.82 14.69 0.94
N ALA A 24 15.30 15.56 0.07
CA ALA A 24 14.19 16.44 0.43
C ALA A 24 12.90 15.64 0.70
N LEU A 25 12.57 14.68 -0.16
CA LEU A 25 11.39 13.82 0.04
C LEU A 25 11.56 12.93 1.27
N TRP A 26 12.75 12.35 1.50
CA TRP A 26 13.08 11.59 2.71
C TRP A 26 12.79 12.41 3.98
N LYS A 27 13.36 13.62 4.08
CA LYS A 27 13.09 14.51 5.23
C LYS A 27 11.61 14.83 5.40
N LYS A 28 10.87 14.97 4.29
CA LYS A 28 9.44 15.28 4.30
C LYS A 28 8.62 14.11 4.85
N ILE A 29 8.80 12.89 4.33
CA ILE A 29 7.96 11.75 4.73
C ILE A 29 8.18 11.34 6.18
N TRP A 30 9.38 11.57 6.72
CA TRP A 30 9.67 11.39 8.13
C TRP A 30 8.93 12.39 9.04
N ARG A 31 8.08 13.28 8.52
CA ARG A 31 7.17 14.11 9.32
C ARG A 31 5.76 13.56 9.39
N PHE A 32 5.45 12.48 8.67
CA PHE A 32 4.11 11.92 8.66
C PHE A 32 3.82 11.08 9.92
N PRO A 33 2.54 10.82 10.25
CA PRO A 33 2.17 9.96 11.38
C PRO A 33 2.84 8.60 11.35
N GLN A 34 2.91 7.98 10.17
CA GLN A 34 3.50 6.67 9.92
C GLN A 34 4.97 6.57 10.35
N ALA A 35 5.69 7.69 10.31
CA ALA A 35 7.09 7.73 10.70
C ALA A 35 7.32 7.44 12.19
N VAL A 36 6.28 7.52 13.03
CA VAL A 36 6.36 7.07 14.42
C VAL A 36 6.60 5.55 14.49
N ALA A 37 5.90 4.75 13.68
CA ALA A 37 6.16 3.30 13.64
C ALA A 37 7.48 3.00 12.95
N TRP A 38 7.79 3.72 11.85
CA TRP A 38 9.05 3.50 11.13
C TRP A 38 10.28 3.76 12.00
N ALA A 39 10.20 4.67 12.97
CA ALA A 39 11.30 4.97 13.88
C ALA A 39 11.72 3.75 14.72
N ASP A 40 10.77 2.90 15.09
CA ASP A 40 11.01 1.67 15.86
C ASP A 40 11.33 0.46 14.96
N GLU A 41 11.15 0.59 13.65
CA GLU A 41 11.34 -0.46 12.65
C GLU A 41 12.53 -0.16 11.72
N GLU A 42 13.75 -0.14 12.26
CA GLU A 42 14.97 0.18 11.48
C GLU A 42 15.14 -0.71 10.24
N TRP A 43 14.72 -1.98 10.35
CA TRP A 43 14.73 -2.96 9.26
C TRP A 43 13.87 -2.53 8.04
N ARG A 44 12.94 -1.59 8.21
CA ARG A 44 12.05 -1.08 7.16
C ARG A 44 12.65 0.12 6.40
N TRP A 45 13.69 0.77 6.93
CA TRP A 45 14.21 2.03 6.39
C TRP A 45 14.68 1.92 4.94
N LEU A 46 15.23 0.76 4.56
CA LEU A 46 15.66 0.52 3.18
C LEU A 46 14.46 0.52 2.20
N THR A 47 13.33 -0.09 2.60
CA THR A 47 12.08 -0.08 1.82
C THR A 47 11.53 1.33 1.66
N ILE A 48 11.56 2.14 2.73
CA ILE A 48 11.14 3.54 2.69
C ILE A 48 12.06 4.35 1.76
N ALA A 49 13.36 4.09 1.77
CA ALA A 49 14.31 4.77 0.88
C ALA A 49 14.09 4.38 -0.59
N HIS A 50 13.74 3.12 -0.86
CA HIS A 50 13.34 2.68 -2.19
C HIS A 50 12.04 3.35 -2.65
N TYR A 51 11.05 3.52 -1.77
CA TYR A 51 9.85 4.31 -2.08
C TYR A 51 10.25 5.72 -2.53
N VAL A 52 11.07 6.42 -1.75
CA VAL A 52 11.53 7.76 -2.08
C VAL A 52 12.23 7.81 -3.44
N ARG A 53 13.16 6.89 -3.69
CA ARG A 53 13.87 6.81 -4.98
C ARG A 53 12.92 6.63 -6.15
N TRP A 54 12.00 5.68 -6.05
CA TRP A 54 11.05 5.40 -7.13
C TRP A 54 10.05 6.54 -7.32
N ALA A 55 9.58 7.16 -6.23
CA ALA A 55 8.69 8.32 -6.29
C ALA A 55 9.36 9.51 -6.99
N VAL A 56 10.63 9.79 -6.68
CA VAL A 56 11.39 10.84 -7.36
C VAL A 56 11.64 10.48 -8.84
N ARG A 57 11.98 9.22 -9.13
CA ARG A 57 12.19 8.77 -10.51
C ARG A 57 10.91 8.88 -11.35
N SER A 58 9.74 8.66 -10.76
CA SER A 58 8.46 8.80 -11.46
C SER A 58 8.05 10.25 -11.75
N GLU A 59 8.72 11.25 -11.19
CA GLU A 59 8.49 12.66 -11.54
C GLU A 59 9.11 13.04 -12.90
N ALA A 60 9.97 12.19 -13.48
CA ALA A 60 10.64 12.48 -14.75
C ALA A 60 9.69 12.33 -15.96
N PRO A 61 9.88 13.10 -17.06
CA PRO A 61 9.05 13.02 -18.26
C PRO A 61 8.95 11.62 -18.90
N GLY A 62 9.94 10.75 -18.68
CA GLY A 62 9.99 9.38 -19.18
C GLY A 62 9.45 8.33 -18.19
N ALA A 63 8.70 8.72 -17.16
CA ALA A 63 8.16 7.78 -16.20
C ALA A 63 7.18 6.80 -16.86
N THR A 64 7.35 5.50 -16.59
CA THR A 64 6.49 4.47 -17.16
C THR A 64 5.36 4.09 -16.20
N PRO A 65 4.24 3.53 -16.70
CA PRO A 65 3.17 3.00 -15.84
C PRO A 65 3.68 1.97 -14.82
N SER A 66 4.64 1.12 -15.20
CA SER A 66 5.25 0.14 -14.29
C SER A 66 5.97 0.79 -13.12
N MET A 67 6.57 1.97 -13.32
CA MET A 67 7.19 2.73 -12.22
C MET A 67 6.13 3.24 -11.24
N MET A 68 4.99 3.72 -11.74
CA MET A 68 3.88 4.15 -10.89
C MET A 68 3.32 2.97 -10.07
N THR A 69 3.22 1.78 -10.66
CA THR A 69 2.84 0.56 -9.94
C THR A 69 3.84 0.23 -8.82
N GLN A 70 5.15 0.36 -9.10
CA GLN A 70 6.19 0.14 -8.09
C GLN A 70 6.11 1.15 -6.95
N VAL A 71 5.85 2.43 -7.25
CA VAL A 71 5.65 3.49 -6.25
C VAL A 71 4.45 3.17 -5.37
N LEU A 72 3.31 2.81 -5.97
CA LEU A 72 2.09 2.47 -5.24
C LEU A 72 2.30 1.27 -4.31
N ARG A 73 2.92 0.20 -4.80
CA ARG A 73 3.21 -1.02 -4.01
C ARG A 73 4.10 -0.72 -2.80
N LEU A 74 5.11 0.14 -2.98
CA LEU A 74 5.96 0.57 -1.87
C LEU A 74 5.22 1.51 -0.92
N ALA A 75 4.38 2.41 -1.44
CA ALA A 75 3.55 3.29 -0.63
C ALA A 75 2.60 2.50 0.28
N ASP A 76 1.98 1.45 -0.26
CA ASP A 76 1.13 0.53 0.50
C ASP A 76 1.94 -0.19 1.58
N SER A 77 3.10 -0.76 1.23
CA SER A 77 3.90 -1.53 2.20
C SER A 77 4.39 -0.69 3.39
N ILE A 78 4.67 0.61 3.18
CA ILE A 78 5.09 1.52 4.24
C ILE A 78 3.94 2.31 4.88
N GLY A 79 2.69 2.05 4.49
CA GLY A 79 1.50 2.64 5.14
C GLY A 79 1.13 4.06 4.72
N LEU A 80 1.62 4.54 3.56
CA LEU A 80 1.31 5.89 3.06
C LEU A 80 -0.07 6.01 2.42
N THR A 81 -0.70 4.89 2.05
CA THR A 81 -2.02 4.85 1.42
C THR A 81 -3.07 4.33 2.41
N PRO A 82 -4.38 4.51 2.15
CA PRO A 82 -5.43 3.89 2.95
C PRO A 82 -5.31 2.36 3.02
N ALA A 83 -4.99 1.71 1.88
CA ALA A 83 -4.75 0.27 1.84
C ALA A 83 -3.53 -0.13 2.67
N GLY A 84 -2.46 0.67 2.61
CA GLY A 84 -1.26 0.46 3.40
C GLY A 84 -1.47 0.64 4.90
N LEU A 85 -2.28 1.62 5.31
CA LEU A 85 -2.67 1.80 6.71
C LEU A 85 -3.39 0.54 7.22
N LEU A 86 -4.35 0.03 6.45
CA LEU A 86 -5.05 -1.23 6.79
C LEU A 86 -4.09 -2.43 6.83
N LEU A 87 -3.21 -2.57 5.83
CA LEU A 87 -2.24 -3.66 5.74
C LEU A 87 -1.32 -3.73 6.97
N ASN A 88 -0.93 -2.57 7.50
CA ASN A 88 -0.06 -2.47 8.67
C ASN A 88 -0.84 -2.45 10.00
N GLY A 89 -2.18 -2.51 9.97
CA GLY A 89 -3.01 -2.38 11.17
C GLY A 89 -2.90 -1.01 11.83
N TRP A 90 -2.61 0.04 11.05
CA TRP A 90 -2.42 1.40 11.55
C TRP A 90 -3.67 2.25 11.36
N ALA A 91 -3.97 3.05 12.37
CA ALA A 91 -4.99 4.10 12.31
C ALA A 91 -4.36 5.45 12.65
N ILE A 92 -4.76 6.49 11.91
CA ILE A 92 -4.44 7.88 12.20
C ILE A 92 -5.75 8.52 12.69
N PRO A 93 -5.85 8.88 13.98
CA PRO A 93 -7.00 9.60 14.50
C PRO A 93 -7.18 10.90 13.72
N ALA A 94 -8.43 11.33 13.55
CA ALA A 94 -8.68 12.70 13.11
C ALA A 94 -8.07 13.65 14.13
N ALA A 95 -7.35 14.67 13.66
CA ALA A 95 -7.02 15.80 14.53
C ALA A 95 -8.36 16.40 15.00
N ASP A 96 -8.53 16.58 16.32
CA ASP A 96 -9.78 16.97 16.96
C ASP A 96 -10.56 18.01 16.11
N GLY A 97 -11.69 17.58 15.54
CA GLY A 97 -12.60 18.45 14.77
C GLY A 97 -13.23 17.85 13.50
N ALA A 98 -12.78 16.69 13.01
CA ALA A 98 -13.46 16.02 11.90
C ALA A 98 -13.65 14.54 12.20
N ALA A 99 -14.72 14.22 12.93
CA ALA A 99 -15.26 12.87 12.93
C ALA A 99 -15.70 12.55 11.49
N THR A 100 -14.79 11.97 10.70
CA THR A 100 -15.19 11.30 9.47
C THR A 100 -15.91 10.04 9.92
N GLU A 101 -17.22 10.16 9.96
CA GLU A 101 -18.19 9.09 10.07
C GLU A 101 -17.66 7.87 9.30
N SER A 102 -17.31 6.81 10.04
CA SER A 102 -16.90 5.54 9.47
C SER A 102 -17.92 5.16 8.41
N ALA A 103 -17.50 5.16 7.15
CA ALA A 103 -18.23 4.49 6.09
C ALA A 103 -18.47 3.05 6.57
N ALA A 104 -19.74 2.74 6.83
CA ALA A 104 -20.18 1.42 7.21
C ALA A 104 -19.58 0.38 6.26
N PRO A 105 -19.22 -0.83 6.73
CA PRO A 105 -18.75 -1.88 5.85
C PRO A 105 -19.80 -2.10 4.74
N PRO A 106 -19.40 -2.25 3.46
CA PRO A 106 -20.35 -2.66 2.44
C PRO A 106 -20.99 -3.98 2.88
N PRO A 107 -22.31 -4.16 2.70
CA PRO A 107 -22.98 -5.39 3.10
C PRO A 107 -22.26 -6.56 2.43
N GLN A 108 -21.80 -7.51 3.24
CA GLN A 108 -21.23 -8.77 2.78
C GLN A 108 -22.26 -9.44 1.86
N GLN A 109 -22.03 -9.37 0.56
CA GLN A 109 -22.82 -10.14 -0.40
C GLN A 109 -22.51 -11.62 -0.14
N SER A 110 -23.51 -12.28 0.42
CA SER A 110 -23.54 -13.70 0.71
C SER A 110 -23.28 -14.53 -0.55
N ASN A 111 -22.16 -15.27 -0.54
CA ASN A 111 -21.82 -16.48 -1.30
C ASN A 111 -21.90 -16.47 -2.85
N PRO A 112 -20.91 -17.07 -3.54
CA PRO A 112 -20.86 -17.12 -5.00
C PRO A 112 -21.91 -18.08 -5.61
N PRO A 113 -22.35 -17.85 -6.86
CA PRO A 113 -23.24 -18.77 -7.56
C PRO A 113 -22.54 -20.10 -7.81
N ARG A 114 -23.06 -21.19 -7.23
CA ARG A 114 -22.61 -22.55 -7.51
C ARG A 114 -22.99 -22.94 -8.95
N ARG A 115 -22.02 -22.83 -9.85
CA ARG A 115 -22.03 -23.45 -11.19
C ARG A 115 -22.17 -24.97 -11.02
N ARG A 116 -23.36 -25.53 -11.30
CA ARG A 116 -23.52 -26.98 -11.45
C ARG A 116 -23.30 -27.35 -12.90
N LEU A 117 -22.15 -27.98 -13.17
CA LEU A 117 -21.93 -28.75 -14.39
C LEU A 117 -23.00 -29.83 -14.46
N ARG A 118 -23.80 -29.82 -15.53
CA ARG A 118 -24.76 -30.88 -15.84
C ARG A 118 -23.96 -31.99 -16.52
N ALA A 119 -23.93 -33.17 -15.93
CA ALA A 119 -23.39 -34.36 -16.59
C ALA A 119 -24.26 -34.66 -17.82
N VAL A 120 -23.63 -34.72 -18.99
CA VAL A 120 -24.21 -35.34 -20.19
C VAL A 120 -24.13 -36.84 -19.94
N LYS A 121 -25.26 -37.52 -20.04
CA LYS A 121 -25.30 -38.98 -20.08
C LYS A 121 -24.96 -39.33 -21.53
N ASP A 122 -23.82 -40.01 -21.73
CA ASP A 122 -23.52 -40.71 -22.97
C ASP A 122 -24.54 -41.84 -23.07
N ASP A 123 -25.49 -41.73 -24.01
CA ASP A 123 -26.25 -42.89 -24.48
C ASP A 123 -25.43 -43.51 -25.62
N ASP A 124 -24.40 -44.26 -25.23
CA ASP A 124 -23.89 -45.38 -26.01
C ASP A 124 -24.59 -46.64 -25.47
N ASP A 125 -25.61 -47.10 -26.19
CA ASP A 125 -26.04 -48.51 -26.16
C ASP A 125 -26.49 -48.87 -27.58
N ASP A 126 -25.47 -49.12 -28.40
CA ASP A 126 -25.17 -50.28 -29.28
C ASP A 126 -26.32 -51.25 -29.73
N PRO A 127 -26.08 -52.19 -30.66
CA PRO A 127 -26.81 -52.32 -31.91
C PRO A 127 -27.70 -53.59 -31.93
N ALA A 128 -28.15 -53.96 -33.13
CA ALA A 128 -28.77 -55.23 -33.52
C ALA A 128 -30.31 -55.32 -33.36
N ASN A 129 -31.02 -55.20 -34.48
CA ASN A 129 -31.39 -56.34 -35.34
C ASN A 129 -32.28 -55.87 -36.49
#